data_AF-A0A8T6GCW8-F1
#
_entry.id   AF-A0A8T6GCW8-F1
#
_cell.length_a   1.000
_cell.length_b   1.000
_cell.length_c   1.000
_cell.angle_alpha   90.00
_cell.angle_beta   90.00
_cell.angle_gamma   90.00
#
_symmetry.space_group_name_H-M   'P 1'
#
loop_
_entity.id
_entity.type
_entity.pdbx_description
1 polymer ?
#
loop_
_entity_poly.entity_id
_entity_poly.type
_entity_poly.pdbx_seq_one_letter_code
_entity_poly.pdbx_strand_id
1 'polypeptide(L)' 'MDLIDLADKLSQFDEYWSPRIIGEVNDSYVKLAKLNGEFV' A
#
# COMPACT_ATOMS: atom_id res chain seq x y z
N MET A 1 -7.54 11.37 12.46
CA MET A 1 -6.68 10.35 11.84
C MET A 1 -7.58 9.19 11.53
N ASP A 2 -7.83 8.96 10.24
CA ASP A 2 -8.76 7.93 9.80
C ASP A 2 -8.11 6.55 10.00
N LEU A 3 -8.91 5.59 10.44
CA LEU A 3 -8.46 4.21 10.58
C LEU A 3 -8.29 3.61 9.18
N ILE A 4 -7.09 3.16 8.84
CA ILE A 4 -6.82 2.45 7.59
C ILE A 4 -6.76 0.96 7.87
N ASP A 5 -7.73 0.21 7.34
CA ASP A 5 -7.68 -1.25 7.30
C ASP A 5 -6.83 -1.70 6.10
N LEU A 6 -5.66 -2.27 6.38
CA LEU A 6 -4.72 -2.71 5.34
C LEU A 6 -5.26 -3.90 4.53
N ALA A 7 -6.06 -4.79 5.15
CA ALA A 7 -6.62 -5.94 4.47
C ALA A 7 -7.69 -5.51 3.47
N ASP A 8 -8.57 -4.59 3.86
CA ASP A 8 -9.54 -3.97 2.95
C ASP A 8 -8.83 -3.28 1.78
N LYS A 9 -7.80 -2.47 2.04
CA LYS A 9 -7.05 -1.77 0.99
C LYS A 9 -6.31 -2.74 0.05
N LEU A 10 -5.72 -3.82 0.57
CA LEU A 10 -5.07 -4.85 -0.26
C LEU A 10 -6.08 -5.64 -1.10
N SER A 11 -7.34 -5.74 -0.68
CA SER A 11 -8.38 -6.42 -1.46
C SER A 11 -8.85 -5.62 -2.68
N GLN A 12 -8.57 -4.31 -2.71
CA GLN A 12 -9.05 -3.40 -3.78
C GLN A 12 -8.19 -3.44 -5.05
N PHE A 13 -7.06 -4.15 -5.05
CA PHE A 13 -6.16 -4.24 -6.20
C PHE A 13 -5.38 -5.55 -6.21
N ASP A 14 -5.09 -6.10 -7.40
CA ASP A 14 -4.41 -7.39 -7.54
C ASP A 14 -3.03 -7.31 -8.20
N GLU A 15 -2.62 -6.14 -8.67
CA GLU A 15 -1.33 -5.98 -9.32
C GLU A 15 -0.18 -6.08 -8.31
N TYR A 16 0.80 -6.92 -8.63
CA TYR A 16 2.07 -6.98 -7.92
C TYR A 16 2.98 -5.83 -8.34
N TRP A 17 3.84 -5.39 -7.42
CA TRP A 17 4.86 -4.36 -7.66
C TRP A 17 4.31 -3.00 -8.11
N SER A 18 3.03 -2.73 -7.84
CA SER A 18 2.35 -1.47 -8.16
C SER A 18 1.97 -0.73 -6.88
N PRO A 19 2.84 0.17 -6.35
CA PRO A 19 2.59 0.83 -5.08
C PRO A 19 1.50 1.91 -5.20
N ARG A 20 0.51 1.87 -4.30
CA ARG A 20 -0.60 2.82 -4.22
C ARG A 20 -0.46 3.67 -2.95
N ILE A 21 -0.68 4.98 -3.05
CA ILE A 21 -0.67 5.88 -1.88
C ILE A 21 -1.95 5.63 -1.07
N ILE A 22 -1.79 5.32 0.22
CA ILE A 22 -2.90 5.06 1.15
C ILE A 22 -3.04 6.14 2.22
N GLY A 23 -2.07 7.05 2.32
CA GLY A 23 -2.12 8.16 3.26
C GLY A 23 -0.85 9.01 3.20
N GLU A 24 -0.83 10.04 4.03
CA GLU A 24 0.26 11.01 4.15
C GLU A 24 0.58 11.22 5.63
N VAL A 25 1.87 11.31 5.95
CA VAL A 25 2.37 11.58 7.31
C VAL A 25 3.50 12.61 7.18
N ASN A 26 3.27 13.81 7.71
CA ASN A 26 4.14 14.96 7.50
C ASN A 26 4.37 15.18 5.98
N ASP A 27 5.62 15.31 5.53
CA ASP A 27 5.98 15.51 4.13
C ASP A 27 6.21 14.18 3.37
N SER A 28 5.59 13.09 3.79
CA SER A 28 5.82 11.74 3.26
C SER A 28 4.53 10.99 2.94
N TYR A 29 4.54 10.25 1.83
CA TYR A 29 3.45 9.36 1.46
C TYR A 29 3.66 7.93 1.99
N VAL A 30 2.61 7.38 2.58
CA VAL A 30 2.53 5.95 2.90
C VAL A 30 1.99 5.22 1.68
N LYS A 31 2.75 4.24 1.19
CA LYS A 31 2.38 3.42 0.03
C LYS A 31 2.18 1.96 0.42
N LEU A 32 1.22 1.31 -0.23
CA LEU A 32 0.90 -0.10 -0.07
C LEU A 32 1.07 -0.82 -1.41
N ALA A 33 1.73 -1.97 -1.41
CA ALA A 33 1.98 -2.78 -2.59
C ALA A 33 1.93 -4.28 -2.24
N LYS A 34 1.43 -5.10 -3.16
CA LYS A 34 1.62 -6.55 -3.14
C LYS A 34 2.99 -6.87 -3.74
N LEU A 35 3.80 -7.68 -3.08
CA LEU A 35 5.12 -8.10 -3.55
C LEU A 35 5.06 -9.55 -4.04
N ASN A 36 5.86 -9.90 -5.05
CA ASN A 36 5.92 -11.26 -5.57
C ASN A 36 7.32 -11.59 -6.11
N GLY A 37 7.93 -12.65 -5.59
CA GLY A 37 9.32 -13.03 -5.89
C GLY A 37 10.30 -12.48 -4.84
N GLU A 38 11.59 -12.52 -5.17
CA GLU A 38 12.65 -12.10 -4.26
C GLU A 38 12.84 -10.58 -4.27
N PHE A 39 13.17 -10.04 -3.11
CA PHE A 39 13.61 -8.66 -2.95
C PHE A 39 15.15 -8.62 -3.08
N VAL A 40 15.64 -8.06 -4.18
CA VAL A 40 17.08 -7.89 -4.49
C VAL A 40 17.55 -6.46 -4.25
#